data_AF-A0A5K0YAG5-F1
#
_entry.id   AF-A0A5K0YAG5-F1
#
_cell.length_a   1.000
_cell.length_b   1.000
_cell.length_c   1.000
_cell.angle_alpha   90.00
_cell.angle_beta   90.00
_cell.angle_gamma   90.00
#
_symmetry.space_group_name_H-M   'P 1'
#
loop_
_entity.id
_entity.type
_entity.pdbx_description
1 polymer ?
#
loop_
_entity_poly.entity_id
_entity_poly.type
_entity_poly.pdbx_seq_one_letter_code
_entity_poly.pdbx_strand_id
1 'polypeptide(L)' 'ESVYGILKQIRDTRRLCIQEGHTPTNEELARRIGITVERLTEILMSTRKPTSLQQSTWMDQDVTFQ' A
#
# COMPACT_ATOMS: atom_id res chain seq x y z
N GLU A 1 6.41 -2.48 -19.15
CA GLU A 1 6.98 -2.36 -17.79
C GLU A 1 6.24 -3.29 -16.84
N SER A 2 6.94 -4.03 -15.97
CA SER A 2 6.27 -4.92 -15.00
C SER A 2 5.95 -4.13 -13.74
N VAL A 3 4.72 -4.25 -13.22
CA VAL A 3 4.30 -3.66 -11.93
C VAL A 3 5.26 -4.00 -10.78
N TYR A 4 5.87 -5.19 -10.82
CA TYR A 4 6.91 -5.60 -9.86
C TYR A 4 8.19 -4.75 -9.93
N GLY A 5 8.57 -4.24 -11.11
CA GLY A 5 9.72 -3.37 -11.28
C GLY A 5 9.51 -2.02 -10.61
N ILE A 6 8.34 -1.42 -10.84
CA ILE A 6 7.96 -0.14 -10.23
C ILE A 6 7.87 -0.28 -8.71
N LEU A 7 7.27 -1.37 -8.21
CA LEU A 7 7.21 -1.68 -6.77
C LEU A 7 8.58 -1.80 -6.12
N LYS A 8 9.52 -2.43 -6.81
CA LYS A 8 10.90 -2.54 -6.33
C LYS A 8 11.52 -1.15 -6.21
N GLN A 9 11.37 -0.30 -7.23
CA GLN A 9 11.86 1.09 -7.19
C GLN A 9 11.21 1.91 -6.07
N ILE A 10 9.91 1.76 -5.83
CA ILE A 10 9.19 2.42 -4.72
C ILE A 10 9.80 2.02 -3.37
N ARG A 11 10.04 0.72 -3.15
CA ARG A 11 10.63 0.20 -1.91
C ARG A 11 12.06 0.70 -1.70
N ASP A 12 12.87 0.69 -2.76
CA ASP A 12 14.26 1.13 -2.70
C ASP A 12 14.35 2.64 -2.41
N THR A 13 13.58 3.44 -3.14
CA THR A 13 13.49 4.90 -2.93
C THR A 13 13.00 5.25 -1.53
N ARG A 14 11.99 4.52 -1.03
CA ARG A 14 11.49 4.70 0.33
C ARG A 14 12.55 4.37 1.37
N ARG A 15 13.28 3.27 1.19
CA ARG A 15 14.37 2.88 2.09
C ARG A 15 15.46 3.95 2.13
N LEU A 16 15.85 4.47 0.97
CA LEU A 16 16.87 5.51 0.87
C LEU A 16 16.47 6.77 1.65
N CYS A 17 15.25 7.28 1.48
CA CYS A 17 14.77 8.42 2.28
C CYS A 17 14.82 8.17 3.79
N ILE A 18 14.40 6.98 4.22
CA ILE A 18 14.40 6.62 5.65
C ILE A 18 15.84 6.60 6.18
N GLN A 19 16.81 6.11 5.39
CA GLN A 19 18.22 6.17 5.75
C GLN A 19 18.75 7.61 5.82
N GLU A 20 18.21 8.53 5.02
CA GLU A 20 18.49 9.96 5.09
C GLU A 20 17.77 10.67 6.26
N GLY A 21 17.02 9.93 7.08
CA GLY A 21 16.36 10.45 8.28
C GLY A 21 14.97 11.06 8.05
N HIS A 22 14.34 10.83 6.90
CA HIS A 22 12.97 11.32 6.64
C HIS A 22 12.07 10.26 6.00
N THR A 23 10.77 10.33 6.29
CA THR A 23 9.78 9.40 5.71
C THR A 23 9.19 10.03 4.46
N PRO A 24 9.36 9.43 3.26
CA PRO A 24 8.83 10.02 2.05
C PRO A 24 7.32 9.77 1.93
N THR A 25 6.61 10.79 1.45
CA THR A 25 5.19 10.72 1.12
C THR A 25 4.98 10.00 -0.22
N ASN A 26 3.75 9.55 -0.46
CA ASN A 26 3.39 8.90 -1.73
C ASN A 26 3.62 9.84 -2.92
N GLU A 27 3.35 11.13 -2.78
CA GLU A 27 3.61 12.13 -3.81
C GLU A 27 5.10 12.25 -4.15
N GLU A 28 5.96 12.24 -3.13
CA GLU A 28 7.41 12.32 -3.32
C GLU A 28 7.96 11.06 -3.99
N LEU A 29 7.47 9.88 -3.59
CA LEU A 29 7.83 8.62 -4.24
C LEU A 29 7.37 8.60 -5.70
N ALA A 30 6.15 9.06 -5.98
CA ALA A 30 5.61 9.13 -7.34
C ALA A 30 6.47 10.06 -8.22
N ARG A 31 6.81 11.25 -7.71
CA ARG A 31 7.66 12.23 -8.39
C ARG A 31 9.07 11.70 -8.66
N ARG A 32 9.70 11.04 -7.68
CA ARG A 32 11.05 10.47 -7.84
C ARG A 32 11.12 9.35 -8.87
N ILE A 33 10.05 8.58 -9.01
CA ILE A 33 9.99 7.41 -9.91
C ILE A 33 9.42 7.81 -11.28
N GLY A 34 8.86 9.01 -11.41
CA GLY A 34 8.30 9.52 -12.67
C GLY A 34 6.91 8.96 -12.98
N ILE A 35 6.13 8.60 -11.96
CA ILE A 35 4.77 8.08 -12.10
C ILE A 35 3.76 9.03 -11.44
N THR A 36 2.48 8.90 -11.80
CA THR A 36 1.42 9.63 -11.10
C THR A 36 1.13 8.98 -9.74
N VAL A 37 0.64 9.80 -8.81
CA VAL A 37 0.22 9.35 -7.46
C VAL A 37 -0.89 8.31 -7.55
N GLU A 38 -1.76 8.45 -8.55
CA GLU A 38 -2.84 7.50 -8.83
C GLU A 38 -2.28 6.13 -9.25
N ARG A 39 -1.29 6.11 -10.17
CA ARG A 39 -0.61 4.86 -10.56
C ARG A 39 0.14 4.22 -9.39
N LEU A 40 0.81 5.03 -8.58
CA LEU A 40 1.47 4.55 -7.36
C LEU A 40 0.45 3.88 -6.44
N THR A 41 -0.71 4.49 -6.24
CA THR A 41 -1.77 3.97 -5.38
C THR A 41 -2.35 2.68 -5.94
N GLU A 42 -2.65 2.63 -7.25
CA GLU A 42 -3.15 1.42 -7.92
C GLU A 42 -2.16 0.25 -7.80
N ILE A 43 -0.87 0.52 -7.96
CA ILE A 43 0.20 -0.48 -7.81
C ILE A 43 0.30 -0.96 -6.36
N LEU A 44 0.26 -0.05 -5.38
CA LEU A 44 0.25 -0.40 -3.95
C LEU A 44 -0.98 -1.22 -3.57
N MET A 45 -2.16 -0.85 -4.09
CA MET A 45 -3.41 -1.59 -3.91
C MET A 45 -3.34 -2.98 -4.54
N SER A 46 -2.81 -3.10 -5.75
CA SER A 46 -2.65 -4.39 -6.44
C SER A 46 -1.65 -5.31 -5.73
N THR A 47 -0.68 -4.75 -5.02
CA THR A 47 0.37 -5.49 -4.30
C THR A 47 -0.03 -5.89 -2.90
N ARG A 48 -0.88 -5.09 -2.27
CA ARG A 48 -1.65 -5.55 -1.13
C ARG A 48 -2.55 -6.64 -1.68
N LYS A 49 -2.09 -7.90 -1.59
CA LYS A 49 -2.99 -9.06 -1.65
C LYS A 49 -4.26 -8.65 -0.93
N PRO A 50 -5.46 -8.77 -1.53
CA PRO A 50 -6.66 -8.63 -0.74
C PRO A 50 -6.49 -9.64 0.37
N THR A 51 -6.29 -9.19 1.60
CA THR A 51 -6.60 -10.04 2.74
C THR A 51 -8.04 -10.40 2.46
N SER A 52 -8.25 -11.68 2.10
CA SER A 52 -9.51 -12.22 1.63
C SER A 52 -10.65 -11.65 2.45
N LEU A 53 -11.84 -11.52 1.85
CA LEU A 53 -13.13 -11.23 2.48
C LEU A 53 -13.49 -12.18 3.67
N GLN A 54 -12.61 -12.41 4.65
CA GLN A 54 -12.69 -13.52 5.60
C GLN A 54 -12.06 -13.24 6.97
N GLN A 55 -11.94 -12.00 7.42
CA GLN A 55 -11.99 -11.78 8.87
C GLN A 55 -13.13 -10.83 9.18
N SER A 56 -14.31 -11.42 8.98
CA SER A 56 -15.56 -11.16 9.69
C SER A 56 -15.57 -9.84 10.43
N THR A 57 -16.14 -8.83 9.78
CA THR A 57 -16.93 -7.82 10.45
C THR A 57 -17.58 -8.47 11.66
N TRP A 58 -17.27 -7.97 12.85
CA TRP A 58 -17.96 -8.31 14.09
C TRP A 58 -19.46 -8.30 13.79
N MET A 59 -20.05 -9.48 13.60
CA MET A 59 -21.50 -9.62 13.54
C MET A 59 -21.95 -9.48 14.98
N ASP A 60 -22.29 -8.24 15.30
CA ASP A 60 -23.28 -7.95 16.33
C ASP A 60 -24.51 -8.86 16.10
N GLN A 61 -25.00 -9.40 17.22
CA GLN A 61 -26.27 -10.09 17.43
C GLN A 61 -26.30 -11.62 17.28
N ASP A 62 -26.25 -12.30 18.42
CA ASP A 62 -27.36 -13.19 18.77
C ASP A 62 -27.83 -12.90 20.19
N VAL A 63 -29.04 -12.37 20.25
CA VAL A 63 -29.91 -12.31 21.41
C VAL A 63 -30.23 -13.75 21.83
N THR A 64 -29.86 -14.17 23.03
CA THR A 64 -30.54 -15.33 23.64
C THR A 64 -30.93 -14.97 25.06
N PHE A 65 -32.24 -14.74 25.21
CA PHE A 65 -32.99 -14.83 26.45
C PHE A 65 -32.64 -16.11 27.23
N GLN A 66 -32.40 -15.98 28.53
CA GLN A 66 -33.05 -16.79 29.57
C GLN A 66 -32.97 -16.07 30.93
#